data_AF-A0A9P4IH49-F1
#
_entry.id   AF-A0A9P4IH49-F1
#
_cell.length_a   1.000
_cell.length_b   1.000
_cell.length_c   1.000
_cell.angle_alpha   90.00
_cell.angle_beta   90.00
_cell.angle_gamma   90.00
#
_symmetry.space_group_name_H-M   'P 1'
#
loop_
_entity.id
_entity.type
_entity.pdbx_description
1 polymer ?
#
loop_
_entity_poly.entity_id
_entity_poly.type
_entity_poly.pdbx_seq_one_letter_code
_entity_poly.pdbx_strand_id
1 'polypeptide(L)'
;MSIADLNLDASIEDTGISAEEVSSYISPQDPLNHRWTCLYPECKKTFGRRENIRSHVQTHLGDRQFRCNSCGKCFVRQHDLKRHAKIHTGDKPYRCPCGGGFARQDALTRH
;
A
#
# COMPACT_ATOMS: atom_id res chain seq x y z
N MET A 1 -21.96 10.81 1.74
CA MET A 1 -21.09 10.16 0.75
C MET A 1 -20.47 8.95 1.42
N SER A 2 -20.87 7.75 1.02
CA SER A 2 -20.32 6.50 1.52
C SER A 2 -18.96 6.21 0.87
N ILE A 3 -18.15 5.29 1.42
CA ILE A 3 -16.88 4.87 0.79
C ILE A 3 -17.13 4.30 -0.63
N ALA A 4 -18.33 3.80 -0.92
CA ALA A 4 -18.70 3.31 -2.24
C ALA A 4 -18.91 4.44 -3.26
N ASP A 5 -19.24 5.67 -2.81
CA ASP A 5 -19.49 6.82 -3.68
C ASP A 5 -18.22 7.61 -4.02
N LEU A 6 -17.12 7.40 -3.29
CA LEU A 6 -15.80 7.86 -3.71
C LEU A 6 -15.22 6.83 -4.66
N ASN A 7 -15.36 7.10 -5.97
CA ASN A 7 -14.71 6.42 -7.08
C ASN A 7 -13.45 5.64 -6.63
N LEU A 8 -13.63 4.32 -6.40
CA LEU A 8 -12.55 3.34 -6.38
C LEU A 8 -12.00 3.08 -7.79
N ASP A 9 -12.20 4.03 -8.73
CA ASP A 9 -11.41 4.18 -9.94
C ASP A 9 -10.01 4.62 -9.49
N ALA A 10 -9.28 3.65 -8.93
CA ALA A 10 -7.86 3.79 -8.76
C ALA A 10 -7.29 3.78 -10.18
N SER A 11 -7.11 4.97 -10.77
CA SER A 11 -6.50 5.06 -12.08
C SER A 11 -5.07 4.56 -11.93
N ILE A 12 -4.73 3.52 -12.70
CA ILE A 12 -3.36 3.01 -12.79
C ILE A 12 -2.57 4.08 -13.55
N GLU A 13 -1.63 4.72 -12.87
CA GLU A 13 -0.66 5.60 -13.53
C GLU A 13 0.44 4.74 -14.13
N ASP A 14 0.70 4.93 -15.42
CA ASP A 14 1.86 4.35 -16.10
C ASP A 14 3.10 5.09 -15.59
N THR A 15 3.87 4.43 -14.73
CA THR A 15 5.10 4.98 -14.17
C THR A 15 6.30 4.76 -15.09
N GLY A 16 6.09 4.06 -16.21
CA GLY A 16 7.15 3.57 -17.10
C GLY A 16 8.01 2.45 -16.48
N ILE A 17 7.71 2.03 -15.25
CA ILE A 17 8.48 1.00 -14.53
C ILE A 17 7.88 -0.36 -14.87
N SER A 18 8.65 -1.18 -15.57
CA SER A 18 8.16 -2.47 -16.01
C SER A 18 8.17 -3.52 -14.90
N ALA A 19 7.28 -4.51 -15.01
CA ALA A 19 7.16 -5.60 -14.05
C ALA A 19 8.44 -6.45 -13.97
N GLU A 20 9.19 -6.58 -15.06
CA GLU A 20 10.52 -7.22 -15.05
C GLU A 20 11.55 -6.42 -14.27
N GLU A 21 11.53 -5.08 -14.33
CA GLU A 21 12.47 -4.24 -13.59
C GLU A 21 12.24 -4.40 -12.09
N VAL A 22 10.98 -4.36 -11.65
CA VAL A 22 10.61 -4.68 -10.25
C VAL A 22 11.06 -6.09 -9.87
N SER A 23 10.90 -7.06 -10.77
CA SER A 23 11.24 -8.46 -10.48
C SER A 23 12.75 -8.70 -10.40
N SER A 24 13.56 -7.87 -11.07
CA SER A 24 15.03 -7.99 -11.04
C SER A 24 15.63 -7.76 -9.64
N TYR A 25 14.97 -6.97 -8.79
CA TYR A 25 15.40 -6.69 -7.41
C TYR A 25 14.82 -7.66 -6.37
N ILE A 26 14.22 -8.77 -6.80
CA ILE A 26 13.61 -9.77 -5.91
C ILE A 26 14.44 -11.04 -6.02
N SER A 27 14.99 -11.52 -4.89
CA SER A 27 15.72 -12.79 -4.88
C SER A 27 14.81 -13.96 -5.31
N PRO A 28 15.39 -15.06 -5.82
CA PRO A 28 14.69 -16.34 -5.82
C PRO A 28 14.16 -16.66 -4.41
N GLN A 29 13.08 -17.44 -4.32
CA GLN A 29 12.58 -17.89 -3.03
C GLN A 29 13.62 -18.79 -2.38
N ASP A 30 14.01 -18.46 -1.15
CA ASP A 30 14.94 -19.27 -0.37
C ASP A 30 14.30 -20.65 -0.10
N PRO A 31 14.95 -21.76 -0.49
CA PRO A 31 14.38 -23.10 -0.38
C PRO A 31 14.31 -23.63 1.07
N LEU A 32 15.01 -23.01 2.02
CA LEU A 32 15.03 -23.43 3.43
C LEU A 32 14.02 -22.66 4.28
N ASN A 33 13.91 -21.36 4.06
CA ASN A 33 13.10 -20.45 4.86
C ASN A 33 11.82 -20.00 4.14
N HIS A 34 11.67 -20.34 2.86
CA HIS A 34 10.58 -19.90 1.99
C HIS A 34 10.42 -18.37 1.92
N ARG A 35 11.51 -17.63 2.15
CA ARG A 35 11.55 -16.17 2.19
C ARG A 35 12.06 -15.58 0.89
N TRP A 36 11.72 -14.31 0.69
CA TRP A 36 12.17 -13.48 -0.40
C TRP A 36 13.00 -12.32 0.16
N THR A 37 14.12 -12.00 -0.47
CA THR A 37 15.05 -10.95 -0.03
C THR A 37 15.14 -9.86 -1.08
N CYS A 38 15.10 -8.59 -0.64
CA CYS A 38 15.26 -7.44 -1.53
C CYS A 38 16.73 -7.31 -1.94
N LEU A 39 16.98 -7.18 -3.24
CA LEU A 39 18.31 -7.02 -3.82
C LEU A 39 18.62 -5.55 -4.19
N TYR A 40 17.77 -4.59 -3.81
CA TYR A 40 18.04 -3.17 -4.01
C TYR A 40 19.27 -2.75 -3.20
N PRO A 41 20.18 -1.90 -3.73
CA PRO A 41 21.38 -1.47 -3.02
C PRO A 41 21.07 -0.98 -1.60
N GLU A 42 21.89 -1.41 -0.64
CA GLU A 42 21.77 -1.08 0.80
C GLU A 42 20.48 -1.57 1.49
N CYS A 43 19.58 -2.27 0.77
CA CYS A 43 18.40 -2.88 1.35
C CYS A 43 18.66 -4.34 1.77
N LYS A 44 18.38 -4.66 3.05
CA LYS A 44 18.56 -6.02 3.61
C LYS A 44 17.25 -6.64 4.11
N LYS A 45 16.10 -6.15 3.62
CA LYS A 45 14.78 -6.58 4.10
C LYS A 45 14.38 -7.92 3.50
N THR A 46 13.74 -8.76 4.32
CA THR A 46 13.22 -10.08 3.93
C THR A 46 11.74 -10.19 4.18
N PHE A 47 11.04 -10.94 3.33
CA PHE A 47 9.58 -11.05 3.34
C PHE A 47 9.16 -12.51 3.19
N GLY A 48 8.11 -12.92 3.90
CA GLY A 48 7.55 -14.27 3.78
C GLY A 48 6.60 -14.46 2.59
N ARG A 49 6.27 -13.38 1.86
CA ARG A 49 5.33 -13.44 0.73
C ARG A 49 5.82 -12.61 -0.45
N ARG A 50 5.58 -13.11 -1.66
CA ARG A 50 6.07 -12.50 -2.91
C ARG A 50 5.44 -11.14 -3.20
N GLU A 51 4.15 -10.98 -2.92
CA GLU A 51 3.42 -9.72 -3.10
C GLU A 51 3.95 -8.60 -2.19
N ASN A 52 4.42 -8.96 -0.99
CA ASN A 52 4.95 -8.01 -0.02
C ASN A 52 6.31 -7.47 -0.44
N ILE A 53 7.22 -8.35 -0.90
CA ILE A 53 8.51 -7.91 -1.43
C ILE A 53 8.36 -7.13 -2.74
N ARG A 54 7.44 -7.54 -3.64
CA ARG A 54 7.16 -6.80 -4.88
C ARG A 54 6.73 -5.36 -4.57
N SER A 55 5.73 -5.22 -3.70
CA SER A 55 5.28 -3.90 -3.25
C SER A 55 6.39 -3.11 -2.55
N HIS A 56 7.29 -3.78 -1.83
CA HIS A 56 8.41 -3.11 -1.20
C HIS A 56 9.43 -2.59 -2.24
N VAL A 57 9.79 -3.39 -3.24
CA VAL A 57 10.69 -2.95 -4.32
C VAL A 57 10.11 -1.75 -5.07
N GLN A 58 8.80 -1.76 -5.34
CA GLN A 58 8.10 -0.61 -5.94
C GLN A 58 8.30 0.68 -5.14
N THR A 59 8.51 0.63 -3.81
CA THR A 59 8.82 1.84 -3.01
C THR A 59 10.20 2.43 -3.30
N HIS A 60 11.18 1.62 -3.69
CA HIS A 60 12.51 2.09 -4.08
C HIS A 60 12.51 2.69 -5.48
N LEU A 61 11.76 2.07 -6.40
CA LEU A 61 11.64 2.53 -7.77
C LEU A 61 10.67 3.72 -7.91
N GLY A 62 9.92 4.05 -6.86
CA GLY A 62 8.89 5.10 -6.92
C GLY A 62 7.64 4.69 -7.70
N ASP A 63 7.45 3.40 -7.97
CA ASP A 63 6.33 2.85 -8.71
C ASP A 63 5.01 2.92 -7.90
N ARG A 64 4.35 4.07 -7.97
CA ARG A 64 3.10 4.36 -7.24
C ARG A 64 1.93 4.41 -8.21
N GLN A 65 1.45 3.24 -8.58
CA GLN A 65 0.46 3.07 -9.62
C GLN A 65 -0.93 3.58 -9.26
N PHE A 66 -1.30 3.68 -7.98
CA PHE A 66 -2.68 3.98 -7.59
C PHE A 66 -2.85 5.43 -7.16
N ARG A 67 -3.48 6.25 -8.00
CA ARG A 67 -3.73 7.67 -7.70
C ARG A 67 -5.09 7.91 -7.04
N CYS A 68 -5.11 8.82 -6.08
CA CYS A 68 -6.33 9.36 -5.51
C CYS A 68 -6.85 10.51 -6.37
N ASN A 69 -8.02 10.35 -6.99
CA ASN A 69 -8.57 11.37 -7.88
C ASN A 69 -9.03 12.65 -7.14
N SER A 70 -9.32 12.56 -5.85
CA SER A 70 -9.72 13.72 -5.04
C SER A 70 -8.55 14.64 -4.65
N CYS A 71 -7.33 14.12 -4.51
CA CYS A 71 -6.19 14.92 -4.00
C CYS A 71 -4.86 14.68 -4.74
N GLY A 72 -4.85 13.84 -5.76
CA GLY A 72 -3.69 13.52 -6.58
C GLY A 72 -2.61 12.66 -5.91
N LYS A 73 -2.81 12.19 -4.66
CA LYS A 73 -1.81 11.37 -3.96
C LYS A 73 -1.73 9.95 -4.53
N CYS A 74 -0.51 9.47 -4.76
CA CYS A 74 -0.24 8.15 -5.35
C CYS A 74 0.21 7.13 -4.29
N PHE A 75 -0.20 5.88 -4.46
CA PHE A 75 0.05 4.76 -3.56
C PHE A 75 0.58 3.55 -4.34
N VAL A 76 1.40 2.73 -3.68
CA VAL A 76 1.90 1.47 -4.27
C VAL A 76 0.84 0.37 -4.27
N ARG A 77 -0.12 0.40 -3.33
CA ARG A 77 -1.17 -0.62 -3.22
C ARG A 77 -2.56 -0.01 -3.21
N GLN A 78 -3.50 -0.67 -3.88
CA GLN A 78 -4.91 -0.25 -3.94
C GLN A 78 -5.56 -0.16 -2.55
N HIS A 79 -5.27 -1.10 -1.65
CA HIS A 79 -5.85 -1.05 -0.30
C HIS A 79 -5.34 0.14 0.53
N ASP A 80 -4.10 0.60 0.28
CA ASP A 80 -3.55 1.79 0.91
C ASP A 80 -4.30 3.04 0.42
N LEU A 81 -4.59 3.12 -0.88
CA LEU A 81 -5.45 4.16 -1.46
C LEU A 81 -6.88 4.10 -0.90
N LYS A 82 -7.51 2.92 -0.84
CA LYS A 82 -8.86 2.75 -0.27
C LYS A 82 -8.92 3.20 1.19
N ARG A 83 -7.90 2.87 1.97
CA ARG A 83 -7.76 3.32 3.35
C ARG A 83 -7.58 4.84 3.43
N HIS A 84 -6.79 5.41 2.52
CA HIS A 84 -6.62 6.85 2.40
C HIS A 84 -7.94 7.55 2.08
N ALA A 85 -8.76 7.03 1.16
CA ALA A 85 -10.02 7.65 0.74
C ALA A 85 -11.00 7.89 1.90
N LYS A 86 -10.92 7.12 3.00
CA LYS A 86 -11.74 7.32 4.20
C LYS A 86 -11.55 8.70 4.84
N ILE A 87 -10.41 9.35 4.63
CA ILE A 87 -10.19 10.70 5.15
C ILE A 87 -11.05 11.74 4.42
N HIS A 88 -11.37 11.49 3.15
CA HIS A 88 -12.16 12.41 2.32
C HIS A 88 -13.65 12.26 2.59
N THR A 89 -14.13 11.04 2.89
CA THR A 89 -15.52 10.83 3.34
C THR A 89 -15.76 11.26 4.79
N GLY A 90 -14.70 11.39 5.59
CA GLY A 90 -14.82 11.50 7.04
C GLY A 90 -15.37 10.23 7.70
N ASP A 91 -15.32 9.08 7.01
CA ASP A 91 -15.84 7.82 7.55
C ASP A 91 -15.04 7.38 8.79
N LYS A 92 -15.75 7.27 9.91
CA LYS A 92 -15.20 6.94 11.23
C LYS A 92 -15.98 5.76 11.84
N PRO A 93 -15.82 4.55 11.29
CA PRO A 93 -16.58 3.39 11.73
C PRO A 93 -16.12 2.88 13.11
N TYR A 94 -14.90 3.23 13.53
CA TYR A 94 -14.36 2.80 14.81
C TYR A 94 -14.60 3.89 15.85
N ARG A 95 -15.45 3.61 16.84
CA ARG A 95 -15.80 4.55 17.91
C ARG A 95 -15.24 4.09 19.25
N CYS A 96 -14.69 5.04 20.01
CA CYS A 96 -14.28 4.86 21.39
C CYS A 96 -15.45 5.22 22.33
N PRO A 97 -15.60 4.55 23.49
CA PRO A 97 -16.59 4.92 24.51
C PRO A 97 -16.48 6.37 24.99
N CYS A 98 -15.31 7.01 24.89
CA CYS A 98 -15.12 8.42 25.23
C CYS A 98 -15.73 9.41 24.20
N GLY A 99 -16.31 8.91 23.11
CA GLY A 99 -16.87 9.71 22.01
C GLY A 99 -15.90 9.96 20.84
N GLY A 100 -14.64 9.54 20.94
CA GLY A 100 -13.67 9.62 19.85
C GLY A 100 -14.04 8.73 18.66
N GLY A 101 -13.97 9.27 17.43
CA GLY A 101 -14.24 8.53 16.19
C GLY A 101 -13.02 8.44 15.28
N PHE A 102 -12.71 7.24 14.79
CA PHE A 102 -11.50 6.92 14.04
C PHE A 102 -11.83 6.23 12.71
N ALA A 103 -11.08 6.58 11.67
CA ALA A 103 -11.20 5.97 10.34
C ALA A 103 -10.55 4.57 10.26
N ARG A 104 -9.71 4.22 11.24
CA ARG A 104 -8.94 2.96 11.28
C ARG A 104 -8.92 2.37 12.69
N GLN A 105 -8.92 1.05 12.78
CA GLN A 105 -8.93 0.32 14.05
C GLN A 105 -7.64 0.50 14.84
N ASP A 106 -6.48 0.46 14.18
CA ASP A 106 -5.19 0.63 14.83
C ASP A 106 -5.04 2.03 15.45
N ALA A 107 -5.68 3.05 14.85
CA ALA A 107 -5.73 4.38 15.43
C ALA A 107 -6.58 4.43 16.70
N LEU A 108 -7.67 3.66 16.77
CA LEU A 108 -8.45 3.47 17.98
C LEU A 108 -7.68 2.67 19.03
N THR A 109 -6.97 1.60 18.65
CA THR A 109 -6.20 0.78 19.60
C THR A 109 -5.09 1.55 20.30
N ARG A 110 -4.53 2.57 19.65
CA ARG A 110 -3.47 3.43 20.21
C ARG A 110 -4.01 4.68 20.93
N HIS A 111 -5.30 4.97 20.79
CA HIS A 111 -5.97 6.11 21.41
C HIS A 111 -6.26 5.84 22.89
#